data_AF-A0A2D6E454-F1
#
_entry.id   AF-A0A2D6E454-F1
#
_cell.length_a   1.000
_cell.length_b   1.000
_cell.length_c   1.000
_cell.angle_alpha   90.00
_cell.angle_beta   90.00
_cell.angle_gamma   90.00
#
_symmetry.space_group_name_H-M   'P 1'
#
loop_
_entity.id
_entity.type
_entity.pdbx_description
1 polymer ?
#
loop_
_entity_poly.entity_id
_entity_poly.type
_entity_poly.pdbx_seq_one_letter_code
_entity_poly.pdbx_strand_id
1 'polypeptide(L)'
;MNYTQLNDLTRKYLVSEGGTNVSSIRAYLMALKESLDRMKPSTGRDKKNLTLAVDHLKEVRRGVRRLEEQVKILQEQVQILEENKSINED
;
A
#
# COMPACT_ATOMS: atom_id res chain seq x y z
N MET A 1 7.75 8.12 31.96
CA MET A 1 6.99 7.93 30.70
C MET A 1 7.07 6.45 30.36
N ASN A 2 5.93 5.75 30.22
CA ASN A 2 5.93 4.30 29.99
C ASN A 2 6.30 4.01 28.52
N TYR A 3 7.16 3.02 28.26
CA TYR A 3 7.60 2.63 26.92
C TYR A 3 6.43 2.34 25.96
N THR A 4 5.31 1.82 26.47
CA THR A 4 4.10 1.60 25.68
C THR A 4 3.51 2.91 25.15
N GLN A 5 3.48 3.95 25.99
CA GLN A 5 2.96 5.28 25.63
C GLN A 5 3.87 5.98 24.61
N LEU A 6 5.18 5.75 24.68
CA LEU A 6 6.14 6.31 23.73
C LEU A 6 6.01 5.66 22.35
N ASN A 7 5.76 4.34 22.30
CA ASN A 7 5.49 3.64 21.04
C ASN A 7 4.17 4.08 20.40
N ASP A 8 3.13 4.29 21.19
CA ASP A 8 1.83 4.76 20.68
C ASP A 8 1.93 6.20 20.13
N LEU A 9 2.67 7.07 20.80
CA LEU A 9 2.93 8.44 20.33
C LEU A 9 3.77 8.45 19.05
N THR A 10 4.83 7.64 18.99
CA THR A 10 5.69 7.51 17.80
C THR A 10 4.90 6.97 16.61
N ARG A 11 4.04 5.95 16.84
CA ARG A 11 3.15 5.40 15.81
C ARG A 11 2.15 6.44 15.31
N LYS A 12 1.53 7.19 16.23
CA LYS A 12 0.56 8.24 15.88
C LYS A 12 1.21 9.38 15.10
N TYR A 13 2.43 9.75 15.47
CA TYR A 13 3.24 10.77 14.81
C TYR A 13 3.68 10.36 13.39
N LEU A 14 4.16 9.12 13.21
CA LEU A 14 4.50 8.58 11.88
C LEU A 14 3.29 8.53 10.93
N VAL A 15 2.09 8.32 11.47
CA VAL A 15 0.84 8.31 10.70
C VAL A 15 0.36 9.74 10.38
N SER A 16 0.64 10.73 11.22
CA SER A 16 0.16 12.11 11.03
C SER A 16 1.11 13.02 10.25
N GLU A 17 2.43 12.85 10.37
CA GLU A 17 3.42 13.74 9.75
C GLU A 17 4.08 13.18 8.48
N GLY A 18 3.87 11.91 8.13
CA GLY A 18 4.34 11.28 6.90
C GLY A 18 3.65 11.74 5.59
N GLY A 19 3.11 12.97 5.57
CA GLY A 19 2.78 13.71 4.35
C GLY A 19 1.82 13.05 3.38
N THR A 20 0.51 13.23 3.63
CA THR A 20 -0.61 13.47 2.69
C THR A 20 -1.87 12.72 3.09
N ASN A 21 -3.00 13.43 3.03
CA ASN A 21 -4.36 12.88 3.02
C ASN A 21 -4.65 12.08 1.73
N VAL A 22 -3.74 11.19 1.35
CA VAL A 22 -3.98 10.11 0.41
C VAL A 22 -3.58 8.87 1.18
N SER A 23 -4.54 8.27 1.88
CA SER A 23 -4.33 6.90 2.39
C SER A 23 -3.88 6.07 1.18
N SER A 24 -2.59 5.71 1.15
CA SER A 24 -2.01 5.02 0.00
C SER A 24 -2.85 3.79 -0.31
N ILE A 25 -2.93 3.36 -1.57
CA ILE A 25 -3.66 2.13 -1.94
C ILE A 25 -3.22 0.97 -1.02
N ARG A 26 -1.94 0.94 -0.63
CA ARG A 26 -1.38 -0.01 0.35
C ARG A 26 -2.01 0.09 1.75
N ALA A 27 -2.27 1.29 2.25
CA ALA A 27 -2.95 1.51 3.53
C ALA A 27 -4.41 1.04 3.49
N TYR A 28 -5.14 1.34 2.40
CA TYR A 28 -6.50 0.80 2.22
C TYR A 28 -6.50 -0.74 2.13
N LEU A 29 -5.58 -1.34 1.37
CA LEU A 29 -5.45 -2.80 1.30
C LEU A 29 -5.10 -3.43 2.66
N MET A 30 -4.32 -2.73 3.49
CA MET A 30 -4.01 -3.15 4.85
C MET A 30 -5.26 -3.11 5.74
N ALA A 31 -5.99 -1.99 5.74
CA ALA A 31 -7.23 -1.84 6.49
C ALA A 31 -8.31 -2.86 6.07
N LEU A 32 -8.41 -3.16 4.77
CA LEU A 32 -9.29 -4.21 4.25
C LEU A 32 -8.87 -5.58 4.76
N LYS A 33 -7.56 -5.90 4.74
CA LYS A 33 -7.06 -7.17 5.27
C LYS A 33 -7.43 -7.33 6.74
N GLU A 34 -7.17 -6.31 7.55
CA GLU A 34 -7.51 -6.34 8.97
C GLU A 34 -9.01 -6.48 9.21
N SER A 35 -9.84 -5.84 8.38
CA SER A 35 -11.29 -5.94 8.47
C SER A 35 -11.77 -7.35 8.17
N LEU A 36 -11.21 -8.00 7.13
CA LEU A 36 -11.48 -9.40 6.82
C LEU A 36 -10.99 -10.35 7.93
N ASP A 37 -9.79 -10.12 8.47
CA ASP A 37 -9.21 -10.95 9.53
C ASP A 37 -10.04 -10.87 10.84
N ARG A 38 -10.75 -9.76 11.08
CA ARG A 38 -11.67 -9.58 12.22
C ARG A 38 -13.05 -10.24 12.02
N MET A 39 -13.41 -10.65 10.81
CA MET A 39 -14.71 -11.27 10.54
C MET A 39 -14.79 -12.68 11.14
N LYS A 40 -15.89 -12.96 11.84
CA LYS A 40 -16.21 -14.30 12.35
C LYS A 40 -17.27 -14.94 11.45
N PRO A 41 -16.89 -15.87 10.56
CA PRO A 41 -17.87 -16.51 9.68
C PRO A 41 -18.83 -17.39 10.48
N SER A 42 -20.13 -17.22 10.24
CA SER A 42 -21.20 -18.00 10.89
C SER A 42 -21.46 -19.36 10.25
N THR A 43 -21.18 -19.49 8.95
CA THR A 43 -21.43 -20.71 8.18
C THR A 43 -20.19 -21.19 7.44
N GLY A 44 -20.20 -22.46 6.99
CA GLY A 44 -19.15 -23.01 6.14
C GLY A 44 -19.02 -22.29 4.79
N ARG A 45 -20.13 -21.74 4.27
CA ARG A 45 -20.13 -20.90 3.06
C ARG A 45 -19.42 -19.57 3.32
N ASP A 46 -19.70 -18.93 4.45
CA ASP A 46 -19.05 -17.68 4.84
C ASP A 46 -17.54 -17.88 5.02
N LYS A 47 -17.12 -19.01 5.60
CA LYS A 47 -15.70 -19.35 5.74
C LYS A 47 -15.02 -19.46 4.38
N LYS A 48 -15.63 -20.16 3.41
CA LYS A 48 -15.11 -20.26 2.03
C LYS A 48 -15.03 -18.89 1.35
N ASN A 49 -16.08 -18.08 1.48
CA ASN A 49 -16.12 -16.74 0.92
C ASN A 49 -15.04 -15.82 1.52
N LEU A 50 -14.82 -15.91 2.84
CA LEU A 50 -13.78 -15.14 3.52
C LEU A 50 -12.38 -15.54 3.05
N THR A 51 -12.12 -16.84 2.89
CA THR A 51 -10.86 -17.33 2.32
C THR A 51 -10.63 -16.79 0.91
N LEU A 52 -11.64 -16.86 0.03
CA LEU A 52 -11.56 -16.31 -1.32
C LEU A 52 -11.30 -14.79 -1.33
N ALA A 53 -11.97 -14.04 -0.46
CA ALA A 53 -11.76 -12.60 -0.34
C ALA A 53 -10.32 -12.26 0.09
N VAL A 54 -9.75 -13.02 1.04
CA VAL A 54 -8.35 -12.86 1.46
C VAL A 54 -7.39 -13.17 0.32
N ASP A 55 -7.66 -14.19 -0.49
CA ASP A 55 -6.81 -14.55 -1.62
C ASP A 55 -6.88 -13.52 -2.75
N HIS A 56 -8.08 -13.02 -3.08
CA HIS A 56 -8.23 -11.88 -4.01
C HIS A 56 -7.45 -10.66 -3.53
N LEU A 57 -7.48 -10.35 -2.23
CA LEU A 57 -6.74 -9.22 -1.68
C LEU A 57 -5.22 -9.39 -1.82
N LYS A 58 -4.70 -10.62 -1.72
CA LYS A 58 -3.28 -10.91 -1.99
C LYS A 58 -2.92 -10.63 -3.45
N GLU A 59 -3.77 -11.06 -4.39
CA GLU A 59 -3.54 -10.81 -5.82
C GLU A 59 -3.59 -9.32 -6.16
N VAL A 60 -4.55 -8.57 -5.61
CA VAL A 60 -4.60 -7.12 -5.77
C VAL A 60 -3.33 -6.47 -5.23
N ARG A 61 -2.86 -6.88 -4.03
CA ARG A 61 -1.60 -6.36 -3.47
C ARG A 61 -0.39 -6.67 -4.37
N ARG A 62 -0.34 -7.84 -4.99
CA ARG A 62 0.71 -8.19 -5.98
C ARG A 62 0.61 -7.30 -7.22
N GLY A 63 -0.58 -7.06 -7.72
CA GLY A 63 -0.85 -6.16 -8.85
C GLY A 63 -0.38 -4.73 -8.57
N VAL A 64 -0.73 -4.18 -7.42
CA VAL A 64 -0.30 -2.83 -7.00
C VAL A 64 1.23 -2.72 -6.97
N ARG A 65 1.93 -3.71 -6.42
CA ARG A 65 3.40 -3.71 -6.41
C ARG A 65 4.01 -3.70 -7.81
N ARG A 66 3.44 -4.48 -8.74
CA ARG A 66 3.90 -4.50 -10.14
C ARG A 66 3.68 -3.17 -10.84
N LEU A 67 2.54 -2.53 -10.59
CA LEU A 67 2.22 -1.22 -11.17
C LEU A 67 3.14 -0.13 -10.63
N GLU A 68 3.41 -0.13 -9.31
CA GLU A 68 4.37 0.81 -8.71
C GLU A 68 5.77 0.64 -9.30
N GLU A 69 6.21 -0.60 -9.55
CA GLU A 69 7.49 -0.87 -10.21
C GLU A 69 7.50 -0.37 -11.66
N GLN A 70 6.43 -0.62 -12.41
CA GLN A 70 6.31 -0.12 -13.78
C GLN A 70 6.32 1.40 -13.85
N VAL A 71 5.60 2.06 -12.94
CA VAL A 71 5.60 3.54 -12.84
C VAL A 71 7.01 4.05 -12.55
N LYS A 72 7.74 3.40 -11.64
CA LYS A 72 9.13 3.75 -11.34
C LYS A 72 10.03 3.64 -12.58
N ILE A 73 9.96 2.51 -13.29
CA ILE A 73 10.73 2.29 -14.52
C ILE A 73 10.37 3.36 -15.57
N LEU A 74 9.10 3.68 -15.75
CA LEU A 74 8.66 4.71 -16.69
C LEU A 74 9.16 6.10 -16.31
N GLN A 75 9.17 6.43 -15.02
CA GLN A 75 9.74 7.69 -14.51
C GLN A 75 11.24 7.77 -14.80
N GLU A 76 11.99 6.68 -14.57
CA GLU A 76 13.42 6.60 -14.89
C GLU A 76 13.66 6.77 -16.41
N GLN A 77 12.84 6.14 -17.26
CA GLN A 77 12.95 6.29 -18.71
C GLN A 77 12.67 7.72 -19.17
N VAL A 78 11.63 8.36 -18.63
CA VAL A 78 11.30 9.76 -18.95
C VAL A 78 12.45 10.68 -18.54
N GLN A 79 13.01 10.49 -17.34
CA GLN A 79 14.15 11.28 -16.89
C GLN A 79 15.35 11.17 -17.84
N ILE A 80 15.71 9.96 -18.27
CA ILE A 80 16.82 9.74 -19.23
C ILE A 80 16.53 10.44 -20.57
N LEU A 81 15.28 10.41 -21.03
CA LEU A 81 14.88 11.09 -22.27
C LEU A 81 14.97 12.61 -22.15
N GLU A 82 14.56 13.17 -21.01
CA GLU A 82 14.66 14.60 -20.72
C GLU A 82 16.12 15.06 -20.65
N GLU A 83 16.98 14.31 -19.96
CA GLU A 83 18.43 14.56 -19.88
C GLU A 83 19.09 14.55 -21.27
N ASN A 84 18.79 13.54 -22.09
CA ASN A 84 19.32 13.46 -23.47
C ASN A 84 18.81 14.60 -24.36
N LYS A 85 17.57 15.05 -24.16
CA LYS A 85 17.04 16.18 -24.93
C LYS A 85 17.78 17.47 -24.58
N SER A 86 18.03 17.74 -23.30
CA SER A 86 18.80 18.91 -22.88
C SER A 86 20.22 18.93 -23.45
N ILE A 87 20.90 17.77 -23.52
CA ILE A 87 22.26 17.67 -24.07
C ILE A 87 22.31 17.99 -25.57
N ASN A 88 21.23 17.73 -26.31
CA ASN A 88 21.17 17.99 -27.76
C ASN A 88 20.71 19.41 -28.12
N GLU A 89 20.20 20.18 -27.16
CA GLU A 89 19.74 21.56 -27.36
C GLU A 89 20.79 22.61 -26.94
N ASP A 90 21.87 22.19 -26.28
CA ASP A 90 23.09 22.97 -25.96
C ASP A 90 24.20 22.78 -27.02
#